data_AF-A0AA50E2T8-F1
#
_entry.id   AF-A0AA50E2T8-F1
#
_cell.length_a   1.000
_cell.length_b   1.000
_cell.length_c   1.000
_cell.angle_alpha   90.00
_cell.angle_beta   90.00
_cell.angle_gamma   90.00
#
_symmetry.space_group_name_H-M   'P 1'
#
loop_
_entity.id
_entity.type
_entity.pdbx_description
1 polymer ?
#
loop_
_entity_poly.entity_id
_entity_poly.type
_entity_poly.pdbx_seq_one_letter_code
_entity_poly.pdbx_strand_id
1 'polypeptide(L)'
;MLDLQDFSGARELTSDTAFSNAQYIRKELNKLDKLISFNLTEIKHDLSLDEQIIERIAIALWSEKGYRQRGKWMSWITTMAGAFELACNHYLTTQDDWFWQEKEITVSLGNELISKDKHFFIPIGKLVESLLTSGEFSYKDNDKEIRLKCRKISHPKWLSFVYFYCNKGWKVSNKHSLSFSHVRNDLYHSLMGDKLDSILDSKTELYPDGVFNKDHPGQVAVQQLRSLLEITNLWETVNEKVKKYQFAVRSIKEALLK
;
A
#
# COMPACT_ATOMS: atom_id res chain seq x y z
N MET A 1 -17.80 15.03 1.87
CA MET A 1 -16.43 15.25 1.35
C MET A 1 -15.36 14.66 2.25
N LEU A 2 -15.28 15.05 3.53
CA LEU A 2 -14.29 14.50 4.47
C LEU A 2 -14.38 12.97 4.65
N ASP A 3 -15.59 12.41 4.66
CA ASP A 3 -15.80 10.95 4.73
C ASP A 3 -15.38 10.20 3.47
N LEU A 4 -15.41 10.89 2.32
CA LEU A 4 -14.92 10.39 1.03
C LEU A 4 -13.44 10.72 0.82
N GLN A 5 -12.83 11.39 1.80
CA GLN A 5 -11.46 11.89 1.77
C GLN A 5 -11.16 12.78 0.54
N ASP A 6 -12.16 13.53 0.10
CA ASP A 6 -12.03 14.58 -0.91
C ASP A 6 -11.65 15.89 -0.19
N PHE A 7 -10.36 16.02 0.12
CA PHE A 7 -9.83 17.15 0.88
C PHE A 7 -9.63 18.40 0.02
N SER A 8 -9.26 18.24 -1.26
CA SER A 8 -9.19 19.33 -2.22
C SER A 8 -10.53 20.04 -2.37
N GLY A 9 -11.61 19.30 -2.57
CA GLY A 9 -12.92 19.91 -2.71
C GLY A 9 -13.47 20.43 -1.36
N ALA A 10 -13.16 19.75 -0.25
CA ALA A 10 -13.51 20.27 1.08
C ALA A 10 -12.80 21.62 1.35
N ARG A 11 -11.56 21.77 0.88
CA ARG A 11 -10.79 23.02 1.00
C ARG A 11 -11.43 24.14 0.19
N GLU A 12 -11.88 23.87 -1.04
CA GLU A 12 -12.61 24.84 -1.87
C GLU A 12 -13.89 25.32 -1.19
N LEU A 13 -14.70 24.42 -0.62
CA LEU A 13 -15.90 24.84 0.12
C LEU A 13 -15.60 25.69 1.36
N THR A 14 -14.39 25.61 1.90
CA THR A 14 -13.94 26.40 3.07
C THR A 14 -13.18 27.67 2.69
N SER A 15 -12.99 27.98 1.38
CA SER A 15 -12.26 29.17 0.93
C SER A 15 -13.03 30.47 1.16
N ASP A 16 -14.37 30.40 1.11
CA ASP A 16 -15.23 31.58 1.08
C ASP A 16 -15.97 31.81 2.41
N THR A 17 -15.80 30.89 3.36
CA THR A 17 -16.46 30.94 4.67
C THR A 17 -15.58 31.57 5.76
N ALA A 18 -16.10 32.59 6.44
CA ALA A 18 -15.46 33.23 7.58
C ALA A 18 -15.80 32.49 8.90
N PHE A 19 -15.11 31.37 9.16
CA PHE A 19 -15.11 30.72 10.47
C PHE A 19 -13.84 31.10 11.25
N SER A 20 -13.94 31.19 12.58
CA SER A 20 -12.82 31.53 13.48
C SER A 20 -11.61 30.60 13.33
N ASN A 21 -11.84 29.34 12.92
CA ASN A 21 -10.82 28.32 12.76
C ASN A 21 -10.40 28.07 11.29
N ALA A 22 -10.80 28.93 10.35
CA ALA A 22 -10.61 28.70 8.91
C ALA A 22 -9.14 28.45 8.52
N GLN A 23 -8.19 29.19 9.11
CA GLN A 23 -6.76 29.00 8.80
C GLN A 23 -6.23 27.63 9.23
N TYR A 24 -6.62 27.16 10.42
CA TYR A 24 -6.26 25.84 10.92
C TYR A 24 -6.85 24.74 10.03
N ILE A 25 -8.15 24.84 9.72
CA ILE A 25 -8.87 23.87 8.87
C ILE A 25 -8.19 23.76 7.49
N ARG A 26 -7.88 24.89 6.85
CA ARG A 26 -7.21 24.89 5.53
C ARG A 26 -5.81 24.27 5.58
N LYS A 27 -5.05 24.52 6.64
CA LYS A 27 -3.71 23.92 6.82
C LYS A 27 -3.80 22.40 6.94
N GLU A 28 -4.72 21.89 7.77
CA GLU A 28 -4.89 20.45 7.95
C GLU A 28 -5.46 19.78 6.70
N LEU A 29 -6.42 20.41 6.01
CA LEU A 29 -6.93 19.92 4.72
C LEU A 29 -5.82 19.82 3.67
N ASN A 30 -4.95 20.83 3.56
CA ASN A 30 -3.79 20.79 2.68
C ASN A 30 -2.85 19.63 3.00
N LYS A 31 -2.61 19.37 4.29
CA LYS A 31 -1.75 18.27 4.73
C LYS A 31 -2.36 16.91 4.36
N LEU A 32 -3.65 16.70 4.63
CA LEU A 32 -4.35 15.45 4.32
C LEU A 32 -4.47 15.21 2.81
N ASP A 33 -4.67 16.26 2.02
CA ASP A 33 -4.72 16.20 0.56
C ASP A 33 -3.39 15.73 -0.05
N LYS A 34 -2.27 16.27 0.44
CA LYS A 34 -0.92 15.83 0.06
C LYS A 34 -0.65 14.38 0.43
N LEU A 35 -1.05 13.97 1.64
CA LEU A 35 -0.91 12.59 2.11
C LEU A 35 -1.64 11.61 1.19
N ILE A 36 -2.93 11.86 0.88
CA ILE A 36 -3.70 10.99 -0.03
C ILE A 36 -3.14 10.97 -1.44
N SER A 37 -2.57 12.08 -1.89
CA SER A 37 -1.87 12.16 -3.17
C SER A 37 -0.48 11.50 -3.15
N PHE A 38 -0.09 10.86 -2.04
CA PHE A 38 1.24 10.27 -1.81
C PHE A 38 2.40 11.27 -2.01
N ASN A 39 2.12 12.56 -1.88
CA ASN A 39 3.09 13.63 -1.98
C ASN A 39 3.71 13.90 -0.60
N LEU A 40 4.73 13.11 -0.26
CA LEU A 40 5.37 13.16 1.05
C LEU A 40 6.50 14.18 1.16
N THR A 41 6.85 14.92 0.10
CA THR A 41 8.07 15.76 0.06
C THR A 41 8.21 16.69 1.26
N GLU A 42 7.11 17.29 1.72
CA GLU A 42 7.11 18.21 2.87
C GLU A 42 7.21 17.51 4.24
N ILE A 43 6.92 16.21 4.29
CA ILE A 43 6.96 15.39 5.52
C ILE A 43 8.27 14.57 5.54
N LYS A 44 8.89 14.33 4.38
CA LYS A 44 10.10 13.52 4.22
C LYS A 44 11.30 14.08 4.99
N HIS A 45 11.43 15.39 5.10
CA HIS A 45 12.60 16.03 5.71
C HIS A 45 12.81 15.62 7.19
N ASP A 46 11.74 15.22 7.87
CA ASP A 46 11.76 14.85 9.29
C ASP A 46 11.68 13.33 9.53
N LEU A 47 11.64 12.50 8.48
CA LEU A 47 11.42 11.06 8.58
C LEU A 47 12.58 10.26 8.00
N SER A 48 13.04 9.27 8.76
CA SER A 48 13.92 8.20 8.26
C SER A 48 13.24 7.43 7.12
N LEU A 49 14.02 6.71 6.31
CA LEU A 49 13.48 5.89 5.21
C LEU A 49 12.45 4.87 5.72
N ASP A 50 12.72 4.22 6.84
CA ASP A 50 11.79 3.28 7.45
C ASP A 50 10.47 3.95 7.86
N GLU A 51 10.54 5.14 8.45
CA GLU A 51 9.33 5.90 8.79
C GLU A 51 8.56 6.33 7.55
N GLN A 52 9.24 6.73 6.46
CA GLN A 52 8.58 7.06 5.19
C GLN A 52 7.87 5.85 4.58
N ILE A 53 8.45 4.66 4.72
CA ILE A 53 7.85 3.40 4.25
C ILE A 53 6.60 3.06 5.06
N ILE A 54 6.69 3.14 6.39
CA ILE A 54 5.56 2.93 7.29
C ILE A 54 4.45 3.95 6.98
N GLU A 55 4.80 5.21 6.75
CA GLU A 55 3.86 6.28 6.36
C GLU A 55 3.12 5.90 5.06
N ARG A 56 3.83 5.41 4.03
CA ARG A 56 3.21 4.98 2.77
C ARG A 56 2.25 3.82 2.94
N ILE A 57 2.62 2.81 3.73
CA ILE A 57 1.74 1.66 4.02
C ILE A 57 0.50 2.14 4.80
N ALA A 58 0.68 3.04 5.77
CA ALA A 58 -0.43 3.60 6.55
C ALA A 58 -1.40 4.40 5.68
N ILE A 59 -0.89 5.25 4.77
CA ILE A 59 -1.72 5.99 3.82
C ILE A 59 -2.49 5.02 2.93
N ALA A 60 -1.87 3.95 2.42
CA ALA A 60 -2.57 2.95 1.60
C ALA A 60 -3.76 2.32 2.34
N LEU A 61 -3.56 1.93 3.61
CA LEU A 61 -4.62 1.38 4.45
C LEU A 61 -5.69 2.41 4.87
N TRP A 62 -5.30 3.65 5.10
CA TRP A 62 -6.25 4.69 5.51
C TRP A 62 -7.07 5.22 4.33
N SER A 63 -6.45 5.39 3.16
CA SER A 63 -7.09 5.94 1.97
C SER A 63 -7.97 4.95 1.22
N GLU A 64 -7.89 3.66 1.56
CA GLU A 64 -8.65 2.59 0.89
C GLU A 64 -10.14 2.93 0.78
N LYS A 65 -10.75 3.44 1.86
CA LYS A 65 -12.18 3.73 1.89
C LYS A 65 -12.54 4.81 0.86
N GLY A 66 -11.78 5.90 0.83
CA GLY A 66 -12.03 7.01 -0.08
C GLY A 66 -11.86 6.63 -1.54
N TYR A 67 -10.87 5.80 -1.89
CA TYR A 67 -10.73 5.34 -3.27
C TYR A 67 -11.85 4.41 -3.70
N ARG A 68 -12.17 3.40 -2.87
CA ARG A 68 -13.18 2.39 -3.19
C ARG A 68 -14.58 2.97 -3.30
N GLN A 69 -14.94 3.92 -2.42
CA GLN A 69 -16.24 4.61 -2.49
C GLN A 69 -16.37 5.56 -3.68
N ARG A 70 -15.26 6.00 -4.28
CA ARG A 70 -15.25 6.88 -5.46
C ARG A 70 -15.05 6.11 -6.78
N GLY A 71 -15.07 4.78 -6.75
CA GLY A 71 -14.83 3.95 -7.93
C GLY A 71 -13.43 4.12 -8.53
N LYS A 72 -12.44 4.56 -7.74
CA LYS A 72 -11.06 4.78 -8.20
C LYS A 72 -10.21 3.54 -8.00
N TRP A 73 -10.66 2.41 -8.54
CA TRP A 73 -10.11 1.09 -8.25
C TRP A 73 -8.70 0.90 -8.80
N MET A 74 -8.40 1.34 -10.03
CA MET A 74 -7.03 1.28 -10.56
C MET A 74 -6.01 1.96 -9.63
N SER A 75 -6.27 3.21 -9.22
CA SER A 75 -5.38 3.94 -8.30
C SER A 75 -5.23 3.21 -6.97
N TRP A 76 -6.34 2.70 -6.42
CA TRP A 76 -6.34 1.92 -5.19
C TRP A 76 -5.51 0.64 -5.31
N ILE A 77 -5.65 -0.13 -6.38
CA ILE A 77 -4.88 -1.35 -6.60
C ILE A 77 -3.38 -1.04 -6.67
N THR A 78 -2.98 -0.01 -7.40
CA THR A 78 -1.57 0.41 -7.49
C THR A 78 -1.01 0.78 -6.11
N THR A 79 -1.77 1.55 -5.34
CA THR A 79 -1.41 1.92 -3.96
C THR A 79 -1.27 0.70 -3.04
N MET A 80 -2.23 -0.22 -3.09
CA MET A 80 -2.20 -1.46 -2.31
C MET A 80 -1.03 -2.36 -2.71
N ALA A 81 -0.75 -2.48 -4.01
CA ALA A 81 0.38 -3.25 -4.52
C ALA A 81 1.71 -2.70 -3.98
N GLY A 82 1.90 -1.38 -4.03
CA GLY A 82 3.07 -0.73 -3.42
C GLY A 82 3.18 -1.01 -1.92
N ALA A 83 2.07 -0.97 -1.18
CA ALA A 83 2.08 -1.29 0.26
C ALA A 83 2.46 -2.75 0.56
N PHE A 84 1.98 -3.71 -0.25
CA PHE A 84 2.39 -5.12 -0.13
C PHE A 84 3.90 -5.29 -0.35
N GLU A 85 4.44 -4.66 -1.39
CA GLU A 85 5.88 -4.72 -1.70
C GLU A 85 6.73 -4.12 -0.60
N LEU A 86 6.34 -2.93 -0.14
CA LEU A 86 7.03 -2.24 0.95
C LEU A 86 7.01 -3.06 2.25
N ALA A 87 5.89 -3.70 2.59
CA ALA A 87 5.82 -4.57 3.77
C ALA A 87 6.72 -5.80 3.65
N CYS A 88 6.79 -6.43 2.46
CA CYS A 88 7.68 -7.56 2.21
C CYS A 88 9.16 -7.16 2.27
N ASN A 89 9.52 -6.03 1.66
CA ASN A 89 10.89 -5.53 1.66
C ASN A 89 11.32 -5.06 3.06
N HIS A 90 10.44 -4.40 3.80
CA HIS A 90 10.72 -3.98 5.17
C HIS A 90 10.95 -5.20 6.09
N TYR A 91 10.26 -6.32 5.86
CA TYR A 91 10.57 -7.55 6.59
C TYR A 91 12.01 -8.02 6.35
N LEU A 92 12.54 -7.88 5.13
CA LEU A 92 13.93 -8.22 4.85
C LEU A 92 14.90 -7.30 5.59
N THR A 93 14.61 -5.98 5.66
CA THR A 93 15.48 -5.02 6.37
C THR A 93 15.51 -5.21 7.89
N THR A 94 14.61 -6.03 8.45
CA THR A 94 14.75 -6.48 9.86
C THR A 94 15.83 -7.55 10.05
N GLN A 95 16.53 -7.93 8.98
CA GLN A 95 17.60 -8.95 8.97
C GLN A 95 18.92 -8.29 8.55
N ASP A 96 20.02 -8.75 9.15
CA ASP A 96 21.31 -8.03 9.16
C ASP A 96 21.89 -7.75 7.76
N ASP A 97 21.61 -8.59 6.76
CA ASP A 97 22.23 -8.50 5.44
C ASP A 97 21.51 -7.55 4.46
N TRP A 98 20.36 -6.98 4.85
CA TRP A 98 19.47 -6.23 3.95
C TRP A 98 19.25 -4.80 4.41
N PHE A 99 19.34 -3.85 3.49
CA PHE A 99 19.23 -2.43 3.82
C PHE A 99 18.54 -1.65 2.71
N TRP A 100 17.89 -0.55 3.07
CA TRP A 100 17.38 0.40 2.09
C TRP A 100 18.53 1.15 1.43
N GLN A 101 18.47 1.21 0.11
CA GLN A 101 19.39 1.98 -0.70
C GLN A 101 18.63 3.04 -1.48
N GLU A 102 18.94 4.30 -1.21
CA GLU A 102 18.47 5.45 -1.96
C GLU A 102 19.50 5.83 -3.03
N LYS A 103 19.03 5.98 -4.26
CA LYS A 103 19.74 6.54 -5.42
C LYS A 103 18.84 7.63 -6.02
N GLU A 104 19.40 8.57 -6.77
CA GLU A 104 18.77 9.82 -7.24
C GLU A 104 17.22 9.84 -7.28
N ILE A 105 16.60 8.93 -8.04
CA ILE A 105 15.14 8.84 -8.20
C ILE A 105 14.52 7.52 -7.68
N THR A 106 15.32 6.62 -7.11
CA THR A 106 14.89 5.26 -6.70
C THR A 106 15.29 4.92 -5.29
N VAL A 107 14.34 4.43 -4.49
CA VAL A 107 14.62 3.72 -3.23
C VAL A 107 14.36 2.24 -3.49
N SER A 108 15.37 1.41 -3.23
CA SER A 108 15.34 -0.03 -3.48
C SER A 108 16.00 -0.82 -2.34
N LEU A 109 15.77 -2.12 -2.31
CA LEU A 109 16.38 -3.00 -1.33
C LEU A 109 17.78 -3.44 -1.80
N GLY A 110 18.80 -3.16 -1.00
CA GLY A 110 20.17 -3.63 -1.18
C GLY A 110 20.47 -4.86 -0.31
N ASN A 111 21.53 -5.57 -0.66
CA ASN A 111 22.07 -6.68 0.12
C ASN A 111 23.60 -6.62 0.11
N GLU A 112 24.26 -6.99 1.21
CA GLU A 112 25.72 -6.88 1.34
C GLU A 112 26.52 -7.69 0.31
N LEU A 113 25.96 -8.79 -0.19
CA LEU A 113 26.60 -9.64 -1.22
C LEU A 113 26.62 -8.99 -2.60
N ILE A 114 25.89 -7.89 -2.77
CA ILE A 114 25.72 -7.17 -4.01
C ILE A 114 26.42 -5.83 -3.88
N SER A 115 27.26 -5.50 -4.86
CA SER A 115 27.92 -4.19 -4.90
C SER A 115 26.88 -3.07 -4.80
N LYS A 116 27.12 -2.13 -3.88
CA LYS A 116 26.27 -0.93 -3.69
C LYS A 116 26.11 -0.14 -4.99
N ASP A 117 27.07 -0.20 -5.90
CA ASP A 117 27.00 0.53 -7.18
C ASP A 117 26.10 -0.17 -8.20
N LYS A 118 25.86 -1.48 -8.06
CA LYS A 118 24.97 -2.23 -8.95
C LYS A 118 23.51 -1.97 -8.59
N HIS A 119 22.68 -1.78 -9.60
CA HIS A 119 21.24 -1.91 -9.43
C HIS A 119 20.91 -3.40 -9.44
N PHE A 120 20.40 -3.88 -8.32
CA PHE A 120 19.85 -5.22 -8.22
C PHE A 120 18.37 -5.14 -7.87
N PHE A 121 17.59 -5.99 -8.51
CA PHE A 121 16.15 -6.05 -8.31
C PHE A 121 15.72 -7.51 -8.28
N ILE A 122 15.06 -7.92 -7.20
CA ILE A 122 14.32 -9.17 -7.15
C ILE A 122 12.88 -8.85 -7.57
N PRO A 123 12.37 -9.43 -8.67
CA PRO A 123 10.95 -9.32 -8.99
C PRO A 123 10.11 -9.75 -7.79
N ILE A 124 9.11 -8.95 -7.41
CA ILE A 124 8.37 -9.18 -6.15
C ILE A 124 7.79 -10.60 -6.07
N GLY A 125 7.33 -11.17 -7.19
CA GLY A 125 6.85 -12.55 -7.23
C GLY A 125 7.92 -13.55 -6.76
N LYS A 126 9.18 -13.37 -7.18
CA LYS A 126 10.33 -14.19 -6.73
C LYS A 126 10.73 -13.89 -5.30
N LEU A 127 10.61 -12.64 -4.87
CA LEU A 127 10.85 -12.26 -3.48
C LEU A 127 9.87 -13.00 -2.55
N VAL A 128 8.59 -13.01 -2.90
CA VAL A 128 7.53 -13.68 -2.11
C VAL A 128 7.62 -15.21 -2.23
N GLU A 129 7.61 -15.77 -3.44
CA GLU A 129 7.53 -17.22 -3.67
C GLU A 129 8.82 -17.97 -3.41
N SER A 130 9.98 -17.33 -3.55
CA SER A 130 11.28 -17.98 -3.40
C SER A 130 11.98 -17.51 -2.14
N LEU A 131 12.39 -16.25 -2.07
CA LEU A 131 13.22 -15.77 -0.96
C LEU A 131 12.48 -15.87 0.39
N LEU A 132 11.32 -15.21 0.53
CA LEU A 132 10.58 -15.17 1.78
C LEU A 132 9.91 -16.50 2.15
N THR A 133 9.56 -17.33 1.15
CA THR A 133 8.92 -18.64 1.39
C THR A 133 9.93 -19.74 1.67
N SER A 134 11.00 -19.84 0.89
CA SER A 134 11.99 -20.92 0.98
C SER A 134 13.22 -20.53 1.81
N GLY A 135 13.45 -19.23 2.04
CA GLY A 135 14.61 -18.69 2.74
C GLY A 135 15.82 -18.44 1.84
N GLU A 136 15.71 -18.70 0.54
CA GLU A 136 16.81 -18.57 -0.41
C GLU A 136 16.34 -18.15 -1.80
N PHE A 137 17.18 -17.37 -2.46
CA PHE A 137 17.02 -16.99 -3.87
C PHE A 137 18.40 -16.92 -4.53
N SER A 138 18.55 -17.64 -5.63
CA SER A 138 19.78 -17.62 -6.42
C SER A 138 19.55 -16.83 -7.71
N TYR A 139 20.48 -15.94 -8.03
CA TYR A 139 20.52 -15.27 -9.32
C TYR A 139 21.93 -15.29 -9.90
N LYS A 140 22.01 -15.26 -11.23
CA LYS A 140 23.28 -15.18 -11.94
C LYS A 140 23.58 -13.72 -12.29
N ASP A 141 24.76 -13.26 -11.90
CA ASP A 141 25.34 -11.97 -12.29
C ASP A 141 26.58 -12.28 -13.14
N ASN A 142 26.45 -12.19 -14.46
CA ASN A 142 27.40 -12.74 -15.43
C ASN A 142 27.66 -14.24 -15.14
N ASP A 143 28.91 -14.61 -14.87
CA ASP A 143 29.32 -16.00 -14.57
C ASP A 143 29.28 -16.34 -13.08
N LYS A 144 28.93 -15.39 -12.21
CA LYS A 144 28.88 -15.60 -10.75
C LYS A 144 27.46 -15.87 -10.30
N GLU A 145 27.25 -17.03 -9.67
CA GLU A 145 26.01 -17.30 -8.93
C GLU A 145 26.08 -16.57 -7.58
N ILE A 146 25.10 -15.70 -7.30
CA ILE A 146 24.93 -15.04 -6.01
C ILE A 146 23.70 -15.65 -5.34
N ARG A 147 23.93 -16.24 -4.17
CA ARG A 147 22.89 -16.87 -3.35
C ARG A 147 22.51 -15.96 -2.19
N LEU A 148 21.34 -15.37 -2.30
CA LEU A 148 20.75 -14.54 -1.26
C LEU A 148 19.99 -15.42 -0.29
N LYS A 149 20.05 -15.06 0.99
CA LYS A 149 19.39 -15.79 2.07
C LYS A 149 18.60 -14.84 2.95
N CYS A 150 17.55 -15.38 3.54
CA CYS A 150 16.81 -14.71 4.60
C CYS A 150 16.18 -15.76 5.53
N ARG A 151 15.72 -15.33 6.69
CA ARG A 151 14.81 -16.13 7.50
C ARG A 151 13.49 -16.30 6.73
N LYS A 152 13.08 -17.54 6.51
CA LYS A 152 11.79 -17.85 5.88
C LYS A 152 10.62 -17.44 6.77
N ILE A 153 9.53 -17.00 6.15
CA ILE A 153 8.27 -16.75 6.84
C ILE A 153 7.53 -18.08 6.99
N SER A 154 7.46 -18.58 8.23
CA SER A 154 6.78 -19.86 8.54
C SER A 154 5.36 -19.69 9.07
N HIS A 155 4.84 -18.47 9.11
CA HIS A 155 3.53 -18.18 9.68
C HIS A 155 2.39 -18.82 8.87
N PRO A 156 1.36 -19.46 9.47
CA PRO A 156 0.31 -20.16 8.71
C PRO A 156 -0.43 -19.28 7.68
N LYS A 157 -0.68 -18.01 8.02
CA LYS A 157 -1.31 -17.05 7.10
C LYS A 157 -0.43 -16.67 5.90
N TRP A 158 0.87 -16.93 5.94
CA TRP A 158 1.80 -16.60 4.84
C TRP A 158 1.44 -17.34 3.56
N LEU A 159 1.13 -18.63 3.63
CA LEU A 159 0.77 -19.41 2.44
C LEU A 159 -0.52 -18.90 1.80
N SER A 160 -1.48 -18.42 2.61
CA SER A 160 -2.68 -17.76 2.09
C SER A 160 -2.32 -16.48 1.34
N PHE A 161 -1.38 -15.69 1.86
CA PHE A 161 -0.90 -14.49 1.21
C PHE A 161 -0.16 -14.82 -0.10
N VAL A 162 0.75 -15.80 -0.11
CA VAL A 162 1.45 -16.26 -1.31
C VAL A 162 0.44 -16.71 -2.38
N TYR A 163 -0.60 -17.45 -1.97
CA TYR A 163 -1.64 -17.88 -2.90
C TYR A 163 -2.42 -16.70 -3.51
N PHE A 164 -2.87 -15.77 -2.66
CA PHE A 164 -3.54 -14.54 -3.08
C PHE A 164 -2.68 -13.69 -4.02
N TYR A 165 -1.43 -13.45 -3.62
CA TYR A 165 -0.56 -12.47 -4.23
C TYR A 165 0.07 -13.00 -5.52
N CYS A 166 0.52 -14.26 -5.55
CA CYS A 166 1.25 -14.82 -6.69
C CYS A 166 0.51 -15.93 -7.47
N ASN A 167 -0.36 -16.73 -6.83
CA ASN A 167 -0.93 -17.95 -7.44
C ASN A 167 -2.41 -17.86 -7.81
N LYS A 168 -2.82 -16.72 -8.36
CA LYS A 168 -4.20 -16.47 -8.80
C LYS A 168 -5.26 -16.63 -7.70
N GLY A 169 -4.91 -16.38 -6.43
CA GLY A 169 -5.84 -16.50 -5.32
C GLY A 169 -6.79 -15.31 -5.14
N TRP A 170 -6.59 -14.19 -5.85
CA TRP A 170 -7.51 -13.06 -5.80
C TRP A 170 -8.72 -13.29 -6.72
N LYS A 171 -9.82 -13.75 -6.13
CA LYS A 171 -11.09 -14.00 -6.83
C LYS A 171 -11.85 -12.69 -7.03
N VAL A 172 -11.78 -12.12 -8.22
CA VAL A 172 -12.47 -10.85 -8.56
C VAL A 172 -13.91 -11.12 -9.00
N SER A 173 -14.15 -12.26 -9.65
CA SER A 173 -15.49 -12.75 -9.98
C SER A 173 -15.54 -14.27 -9.96
N ASN A 174 -16.71 -14.86 -10.14
CA ASN A 174 -16.88 -16.32 -10.22
C ASN A 174 -16.13 -16.95 -11.41
N LYS A 175 -15.78 -16.16 -12.43
CA LYS A 175 -15.09 -16.62 -13.64
C LYS A 175 -13.64 -16.16 -13.72
N HIS A 176 -13.22 -15.24 -12.85
CA HIS A 176 -11.92 -14.59 -12.94
C HIS A 176 -11.21 -14.58 -11.58
N SER A 177 -10.08 -15.31 -11.54
CA SER A 177 -9.14 -15.29 -10.44
C SER A 177 -7.77 -14.86 -10.96
N LEU A 178 -7.17 -13.90 -10.27
CA LEU A 178 -5.97 -13.20 -10.69
C LEU A 178 -4.93 -13.24 -9.58
N SER A 179 -3.66 -13.13 -9.97
CA SER A 179 -2.59 -12.89 -9.01
C SER A 179 -2.51 -11.39 -8.82
N PHE A 180 -2.53 -10.94 -7.57
CA PHE A 180 -2.50 -9.52 -7.26
C PHE A 180 -1.21 -8.85 -7.77
N SER A 181 -0.08 -9.55 -7.73
CA SER A 181 1.20 -9.06 -8.27
C SER A 181 1.20 -8.88 -9.78
N HIS A 182 0.50 -9.73 -10.52
CA HIS A 182 0.35 -9.61 -11.99
C HIS A 182 -0.55 -8.43 -12.37
N VAL A 183 -1.65 -8.23 -11.62
CA VAL A 183 -2.60 -7.13 -11.88
C VAL A 183 -1.87 -5.79 -11.94
N ARG A 184 -0.97 -5.52 -10.99
CA ARG A 184 -0.20 -4.26 -10.97
C ARG A 184 0.50 -3.98 -12.30
N ASN A 185 1.13 -4.99 -12.89
CA ASN A 185 1.89 -4.82 -14.12
C ASN A 185 0.96 -4.66 -15.33
N ASP A 186 -0.21 -5.29 -15.31
CA ASP A 186 -1.13 -5.29 -16.47
C ASP A 186 -2.15 -4.15 -16.47
N LEU A 187 -2.32 -3.43 -15.35
CA LEU A 187 -3.28 -2.33 -15.19
C LEU A 187 -3.12 -1.23 -16.25
N TYR A 188 -1.88 -0.89 -16.62
CA TYR A 188 -1.59 0.18 -17.58
C TYR A 188 -1.33 -0.33 -19.00
N HIS A 189 -1.01 -1.61 -19.16
CA HIS A 189 -0.63 -2.19 -20.44
C HIS A 189 -1.80 -2.87 -21.16
N SER A 190 -3.01 -2.80 -20.60
CA SER A 190 -4.21 -3.36 -21.20
C SER A 190 -5.48 -2.63 -20.75
N LEU A 191 -6.60 -2.84 -21.45
CA LEU A 191 -7.96 -2.42 -21.02
C LEU A 191 -8.46 -3.19 -19.77
N MET A 192 -7.56 -3.82 -19.02
CA MET A 192 -7.88 -4.56 -17.81
C MET A 192 -8.30 -3.64 -16.66
N GLY A 193 -7.76 -2.43 -16.59
CA GLY A 193 -8.17 -1.41 -15.62
C GLY A 193 -9.67 -1.15 -15.64
N ASP A 194 -10.19 -0.69 -16.78
CA ASP A 194 -11.62 -0.39 -16.94
C ASP A 194 -12.52 -1.61 -16.66
N LYS A 195 -12.07 -2.80 -17.08
CA LYS A 195 -12.80 -4.05 -16.78
C LYS A 195 -12.80 -4.38 -15.30
N LEU A 196 -11.68 -4.19 -14.60
CA LEU A 196 -11.60 -4.42 -13.16
C LEU A 196 -12.48 -3.42 -12.41
N ASP A 197 -12.43 -2.14 -12.78
CA ASP A 197 -13.28 -1.10 -12.20
C ASP A 197 -14.76 -1.50 -12.34
N SER A 198 -15.20 -1.85 -13.55
CA SER A 198 -16.57 -2.31 -13.80
C SER A 198 -16.98 -3.54 -12.98
N ILE A 199 -16.10 -4.54 -12.86
CA ILE A 199 -16.36 -5.74 -12.04
C ILE A 199 -16.49 -5.39 -10.56
N LEU A 200 -15.60 -4.53 -10.05
CA LEU A 200 -15.56 -4.15 -8.64
C LEU A 200 -16.72 -3.22 -8.26
N ASP A 201 -17.12 -2.32 -9.14
CA ASP A 201 -18.34 -1.51 -8.98
C ASP A 201 -19.58 -2.40 -8.95
N SER A 202 -19.72 -3.32 -9.92
CA SER A 202 -20.83 -4.28 -9.94
C SER A 202 -20.89 -5.11 -8.66
N LYS A 203 -19.73 -5.54 -8.12
CA LYS A 203 -19.66 -6.26 -6.84
C LYS A 203 -20.06 -5.39 -5.66
N THR A 204 -19.68 -4.11 -5.68
CA THR A 204 -20.06 -3.14 -4.66
C THR A 204 -21.57 -2.96 -4.61
N GLU A 205 -22.23 -2.87 -5.77
CA GLU A 205 -23.70 -2.74 -5.84
C GLU A 205 -24.44 -4.00 -5.38
N LEU A 206 -23.87 -5.19 -5.62
CA LEU A 206 -24.48 -6.47 -5.27
C LEU A 206 -24.44 -6.80 -3.77
N TYR A 207 -23.49 -6.25 -3.01
CA TYR A 207 -23.34 -6.57 -1.60
C TYR A 207 -24.07 -5.56 -0.69
N PRO A 208 -24.81 -6.01 0.35
CA PRO A 208 -25.51 -5.11 1.27
C PRO A 208 -24.60 -4.10 1.98
N ASP A 209 -23.39 -4.51 2.36
CA ASP A 209 -22.38 -3.66 3.00
C ASP A 209 -21.43 -2.99 1.99
N GLY A 210 -21.77 -3.06 0.70
CA GLY A 210 -20.99 -2.57 -0.42
C GLY A 210 -19.54 -3.03 -0.37
N VAL A 211 -18.62 -2.07 -0.42
CA VAL A 211 -17.18 -2.31 -0.40
C VAL A 211 -16.71 -3.00 0.89
N PHE A 212 -17.44 -2.90 2.00
CA PHE A 212 -17.03 -3.47 3.29
C PHE A 212 -17.43 -4.94 3.47
N ASN A 213 -18.20 -5.50 2.54
CA ASN A 213 -18.54 -6.91 2.59
C ASN A 213 -17.27 -7.76 2.62
N LYS A 214 -17.22 -8.74 3.53
CA LYS A 214 -16.05 -9.61 3.74
C LYS A 214 -15.58 -10.35 2.48
N ASP A 215 -16.52 -10.64 1.56
CA ASP A 215 -16.30 -11.36 0.32
C ASP A 215 -16.12 -10.40 -0.88
N HIS A 216 -16.11 -9.08 -0.63
CA HIS A 216 -15.76 -8.10 -1.64
C HIS A 216 -14.26 -8.23 -1.99
N PRO A 217 -13.86 -8.34 -3.27
CA PRO A 217 -12.46 -8.55 -3.64
C PRO A 217 -11.52 -7.45 -3.11
N GLY A 218 -12.03 -6.22 -3.03
CA GLY A 218 -11.34 -5.10 -2.39
C GLY A 218 -11.09 -5.30 -0.89
N GLN A 219 -12.09 -5.83 -0.17
CA GLN A 219 -11.98 -6.09 1.26
C GLN A 219 -11.03 -7.25 1.55
N VAL A 220 -11.04 -8.28 0.70
CA VAL A 220 -10.10 -9.40 0.76
C VAL A 220 -8.66 -8.90 0.65
N ALA A 221 -8.36 -7.99 -0.29
CA ALA A 221 -7.01 -7.42 -0.41
C ALA A 221 -6.61 -6.61 0.84
N VAL A 222 -7.52 -5.82 1.43
CA VAL A 222 -7.26 -5.11 2.69
C VAL A 222 -6.94 -6.09 3.82
N GLN A 223 -7.70 -7.19 3.95
CA GLN A 223 -7.45 -8.22 4.95
C GLN A 223 -6.11 -8.94 4.74
N GLN A 224 -5.71 -9.18 3.49
CA GLN A 224 -4.41 -9.75 3.16
C GLN A 224 -3.28 -8.79 3.54
N LEU A 225 -3.42 -7.48 3.30
CA LEU A 225 -2.42 -6.50 3.74
C LEU A 225 -2.32 -6.45 5.26
N ARG A 226 -3.45 -6.42 5.97
CA ARG A 226 -3.45 -6.48 7.45
C ARG A 226 -2.75 -7.75 7.96
N SER A 227 -3.08 -8.90 7.39
CA SER A 227 -2.45 -10.17 7.75
C SER A 227 -0.94 -10.16 7.48
N LEU A 228 -0.51 -9.55 6.37
CA LEU A 228 0.91 -9.39 6.07
C LEU A 228 1.60 -8.51 7.12
N LEU A 229 1.00 -7.38 7.50
CA LEU A 229 1.57 -6.49 8.52
C LEU A 229 1.63 -7.13 9.91
N GLU A 230 0.69 -8.03 10.24
CA GLU A 230 0.79 -8.87 11.44
C GLU A 230 1.98 -9.82 11.34
N ILE A 231 2.14 -10.51 10.21
CA ILE A 231 3.25 -11.44 9.97
C ILE A 231 4.61 -10.75 10.05
N THR A 232 4.69 -9.51 9.55
CA THR A 232 5.94 -8.72 9.51
C THR A 232 6.12 -7.81 10.72
N ASN A 233 5.29 -7.92 11.76
CA ASN A 233 5.32 -7.09 12.97
C ASN A 233 5.24 -5.57 12.70
N LEU A 234 4.59 -5.15 11.62
CA LEU A 234 4.39 -3.74 11.27
C LEU A 234 3.02 -3.20 11.69
N TRP A 235 2.08 -4.08 12.04
CA TRP A 235 0.68 -3.71 12.24
C TRP A 235 0.49 -2.57 13.25
N GLU A 236 1.13 -2.65 14.43
CA GLU A 236 0.95 -1.66 15.49
C GLU A 236 1.39 -0.27 15.03
N THR A 237 2.63 -0.15 14.54
CA THR A 237 3.20 1.12 14.07
C THR A 237 2.42 1.73 12.91
N VAL A 238 1.99 0.89 11.95
CA VAL A 238 1.16 1.34 10.82
C VAL A 238 -0.22 1.80 11.31
N ASN A 239 -0.85 1.06 12.22
CA ASN A 239 -2.18 1.37 12.74
C ASN A 239 -2.18 2.66 13.58
N GLU A 240 -1.10 2.96 14.30
CA GLU A 240 -0.94 4.25 14.99
C GLU A 240 -0.96 5.43 14.01
N LYS A 241 -0.26 5.31 12.87
CA LYS A 241 -0.28 6.33 11.81
C LYS A 241 -1.68 6.47 11.21
N VAL A 242 -2.35 5.37 10.91
CA VAL A 242 -3.76 5.37 10.45
C VAL A 242 -4.68 6.11 11.43
N LYS A 243 -4.55 5.83 12.74
CA LYS A 243 -5.32 6.52 13.78
C LYS A 243 -5.03 8.02 13.84
N LYS A 244 -3.77 8.44 13.62
CA LYS A 244 -3.42 9.88 13.54
C LYS A 244 -4.17 10.59 12.41
N TYR A 245 -4.28 9.97 11.23
CA TYR A 245 -5.03 10.57 10.13
C TYR A 245 -6.55 10.60 10.41
N GLN A 246 -7.09 9.54 10.99
CA GLN A 246 -8.50 9.49 11.41
C GLN A 246 -8.82 10.57 12.45
N PHE A 247 -7.92 10.78 13.41
CA PHE A 247 -8.03 11.84 14.40
C PHE A 247 -7.99 13.21 13.73
N ALA A 248 -7.04 13.48 12.81
CA ALA A 248 -6.98 14.75 12.08
C ALA A 248 -8.29 15.06 11.33
N VAL A 249 -8.87 14.07 10.64
CA VAL A 249 -10.18 14.23 9.98
C VAL A 249 -11.29 14.56 10.99
N ARG A 250 -11.29 13.88 12.15
CA ARG A 250 -12.28 14.15 13.22
C ARG A 250 -12.14 15.56 13.77
N SER A 251 -10.92 16.02 14.06
CA SER A 251 -10.64 17.36 14.56
C SER A 251 -11.12 18.44 13.59
N ILE A 252 -10.95 18.23 12.28
CA ILE A 252 -11.51 19.14 11.26
C ILE A 252 -13.04 19.17 11.32
N LYS A 253 -13.70 18.00 11.40
CA LYS A 253 -15.16 17.94 11.52
C LYS A 253 -15.68 18.68 12.76
N GLU A 254 -15.03 18.48 13.90
CA GLU A 254 -15.40 19.17 15.15
C GLU A 254 -15.16 20.68 15.05
N ALA A 255 -14.09 21.11 14.38
CA ALA A 255 -13.80 22.52 14.16
C ALA A 255 -14.77 23.21 13.19
N LEU A 256 -15.40 22.46 12.28
CA LEU A 256 -16.44 22.96 11.35
C LEU A 256 -17.82 23.11 12.01
N LEU A 257 -18.06 22.44 13.15
CA LEU A 257 -19.33 22.51 13.89
C LEU A 257 -19.35 23.62 14.95
N LYS A 258 -18.23 24.34 15.14
CA LYS A 258 -18.06 25.43 16.09
C LYS A 258 -17.99 26.77 15.36
#